data_AF-A0A8H6TI21-F1
#
_entry.id   AF-A0A8H6TI21-F1
#
_cell.length_a   1.000
_cell.length_b   1.000
_cell.length_c   1.000
_cell.angle_alpha   90.00
_cell.angle_beta   90.00
_cell.angle_gamma   90.00
#
_symmetry.space_group_name_H-M   'P 1'
#
loop_
_entity.id
_entity.type
_entity.pdbx_description
1 polymer ?
#
loop_
_entity_poly.entity_id
_entity_poly.type
_entity_poly.pdbx_seq_one_letter_code
_entity_poly.pdbx_strand_id
1 'polypeptide(L)'
;MFLNTVQPETVSLFSSTGSEPLALFSVARDESLPAESFVHLLHDKSSLPAAREPCTAITPPEIQPAADSEEERRGLCLSQTVLHMQSPTLHTTYIRCPSSKASILGLKHPWLHIQARDMGREWSFEVGLVDRLGGTGIVRVSTFQKEPRLTPSNPALLHLPLSFPSISSQPLTTWTTVTLNLPGLLPHFSSPSMYPHGSDFSPAPALGVFSHVSFVKVYATCRLRRIWFNQGGPSKEPPWEFELYGDEYR
;
A
#
# COMPACT_ATOMS: atom_id res chain seq x y z
N MET A 1 -10.56 8.21 -14.86
CA MET A 1 -10.28 6.88 -15.44
C MET A 1 -11.53 6.01 -15.37
N PHE A 2 -12.04 5.68 -14.18
CA PHE A 2 -13.13 4.71 -14.01
C PHE A 2 -14.48 5.30 -13.56
N LEU A 3 -14.56 6.62 -13.33
CA LEU A 3 -15.75 7.26 -12.73
C LEU A 3 -17.06 7.02 -13.52
N ASN A 4 -16.96 7.03 -14.85
CA ASN A 4 -18.07 6.88 -15.79
C ASN A 4 -18.15 5.47 -16.40
N THR A 5 -17.39 4.51 -15.86
CA THR A 5 -17.43 3.11 -16.29
C THR A 5 -18.34 2.29 -15.40
N VAL A 6 -18.91 1.21 -15.93
CA VAL A 6 -19.60 0.20 -15.11
C VAL A 6 -18.53 -0.51 -14.27
N GLN A 7 -18.66 -0.41 -12.95
CA GLN A 7 -17.69 -0.98 -12.03
C GLN A 7 -18.24 -2.30 -11.46
N PRO A 8 -17.56 -3.44 -11.69
CA PRO A 8 -17.96 -4.73 -11.11
C PRO A 8 -17.81 -4.71 -9.58
N GLU A 9 -18.29 -5.77 -8.91
CA GLU A 9 -18.21 -5.88 -7.46
C GLU A 9 -16.78 -5.77 -6.93
N THR A 10 -15.82 -6.36 -7.65
CA THR A 10 -14.40 -6.34 -7.34
C THR A 10 -13.61 -5.81 -8.53
N VAL A 11 -12.70 -4.87 -8.29
CA VAL A 11 -11.78 -4.31 -9.29
C VAL A 11 -10.35 -4.48 -8.82
N SER A 12 -9.55 -5.24 -9.57
CA SER A 12 -8.10 -5.27 -9.38
C SER A 12 -7.46 -4.06 -10.05
N LEU A 13 -6.83 -3.20 -9.25
CA LEU A 13 -6.10 -2.02 -9.73
C LEU A 13 -4.65 -2.37 -10.13
N PHE A 14 -4.03 -3.29 -9.38
CA PHE A 14 -2.67 -3.76 -9.61
C PHE A 14 -2.59 -5.27 -9.40
N SER A 15 -1.86 -5.95 -10.29
CA SER A 15 -1.47 -7.35 -10.16
C SER A 15 -0.06 -7.52 -10.70
N SER A 16 0.86 -8.01 -9.87
CA SER A 16 2.27 -8.23 -10.24
C SER A 16 2.46 -9.32 -11.30
N THR A 17 1.45 -10.15 -11.56
CA THR A 17 1.46 -11.22 -12.56
C THR A 17 0.80 -10.80 -13.88
N GLY A 18 0.34 -9.55 -14.01
CA GLY A 18 -0.15 -9.02 -15.27
C GLY A 18 0.97 -8.88 -16.31
N SER A 19 0.62 -8.82 -17.60
CA SER A 19 1.58 -8.57 -18.68
C SER A 19 2.22 -7.18 -18.58
N GLU A 20 1.44 -6.17 -18.17
CA GLU A 20 1.89 -4.80 -17.95
C GLU A 20 1.42 -4.28 -16.58
N PRO A 21 2.00 -4.76 -15.45
CA PRO A 21 1.50 -4.46 -14.10
C PRO A 21 1.40 -2.96 -13.76
N LEU A 22 2.24 -2.14 -14.40
CA LEU A 22 2.37 -0.71 -14.14
C LEU A 22 1.72 0.17 -15.23
N ALA A 23 0.95 -0.39 -16.17
CA ALA A 23 0.36 0.37 -17.28
C ALA A 23 -0.47 1.60 -16.83
N LEU A 24 -1.15 1.49 -15.68
CA LEU A 24 -1.97 2.57 -15.10
C LEU A 24 -1.21 3.46 -14.12
N PHE A 25 0.06 3.16 -13.86
CA PHE A 25 0.86 3.76 -12.81
C PHE A 25 1.99 4.63 -13.36
N SER A 26 2.19 5.80 -12.78
CA SER A 26 3.46 6.52 -12.89
C SER A 26 4.44 5.95 -11.87
N VAL A 27 5.71 5.85 -12.24
CA VAL A 27 6.78 5.44 -11.33
C VAL A 27 7.72 6.62 -11.09
N ALA A 28 7.86 7.02 -9.83
CA ALA A 28 8.88 7.96 -9.38
C ALA A 28 10.03 7.19 -8.71
N ARG A 29 11.25 7.64 -8.94
CA ARG A 29 12.48 7.08 -8.33
C ARG A 29 13.36 8.23 -7.88
N ASP A 30 14.14 7.98 -6.84
CA ASP A 30 15.19 8.92 -6.43
C ASP A 30 16.37 8.85 -7.40
N GLU A 31 16.52 9.88 -8.23
CA GLU A 31 17.61 9.95 -9.21
C GLU A 31 18.97 10.21 -8.56
N SER A 32 19.00 10.66 -7.30
CA SER A 32 20.24 10.88 -6.56
C SER A 32 20.87 9.59 -6.02
N LEU A 33 20.07 8.52 -5.88
CA LEU A 33 20.49 7.23 -5.30
C LEU A 33 20.11 6.04 -6.20
N PRO A 34 20.57 5.99 -7.46
CA PRO A 34 20.08 5.01 -8.46
C PRO A 34 20.41 3.55 -8.13
N ALA A 35 21.40 3.28 -7.26
CA ALA A 35 21.75 1.93 -6.80
C ALA A 35 20.84 1.40 -5.68
N GLU A 36 20.13 2.28 -4.98
CA GLU A 36 19.29 1.91 -3.83
C GLU A 36 17.81 2.23 -4.07
N SER A 37 17.50 3.09 -5.05
CA SER A 37 16.16 3.57 -5.38
C SER A 37 15.67 3.03 -6.72
N PHE A 38 15.01 1.88 -6.70
CA PHE A 38 14.56 1.20 -7.91
C PHE A 38 13.25 0.43 -7.72
N VAL A 39 12.68 0.03 -8.87
CA VAL A 39 11.44 -0.74 -8.97
C VAL A 39 11.68 -1.85 -9.98
N HIS A 40 11.45 -3.10 -9.59
CA HIS A 40 11.81 -4.30 -10.35
C HIS A 40 10.86 -5.47 -10.06
N LEU A 41 10.57 -6.29 -11.07
CA LEU A 41 9.77 -7.50 -10.89
C LEU A 41 10.70 -8.70 -10.63
N LEU A 42 10.42 -9.45 -9.57
CA LEU A 42 11.17 -10.65 -9.20
C LEU A 42 10.24 -11.73 -8.67
N HIS A 43 10.70 -12.97 -8.64
CA HIS A 43 10.03 -14.09 -8.00
C HIS A 43 10.24 -14.03 -6.49
N ASP A 44 9.17 -14.08 -5.70
CA ASP A 44 9.26 -13.79 -4.26
C ASP A 44 10.14 -14.80 -3.49
N LYS A 45 10.06 -16.10 -3.81
CA LYS A 45 10.91 -17.14 -3.18
C LYS A 45 12.39 -17.03 -3.54
N SER A 46 12.73 -16.88 -4.82
CA SER A 46 14.11 -16.96 -5.31
C SER A 46 14.79 -15.59 -5.44
N SER A 47 14.02 -14.50 -5.39
CA SER A 47 14.49 -13.14 -5.65
C SER A 47 15.15 -12.94 -7.03
N LEU A 48 14.70 -13.74 -8.01
CA LEU A 48 15.18 -13.70 -9.39
C LEU A 48 14.13 -13.11 -10.35
N PRO A 49 14.53 -12.41 -11.42
CA PRO A 49 15.91 -12.06 -11.77
C PRO A 49 16.51 -11.06 -10.78
N ALA A 50 17.83 -11.09 -10.61
CA ALA A 50 18.55 -10.13 -9.77
C ALA A 50 18.29 -8.69 -10.24
N ALA A 51 18.40 -7.74 -9.31
CA ALA A 51 18.31 -6.33 -9.66
C ALA A 51 19.43 -5.96 -10.63
N ARG A 52 19.14 -5.08 -11.58
CA ARG A 52 20.12 -4.64 -12.58
C ARG A 52 21.24 -3.85 -11.89
N GLU A 53 22.50 -4.16 -12.19
CA GLU A 53 23.63 -3.36 -11.70
C GLU A 53 23.42 -1.85 -12.00
N PRO A 54 23.73 -0.94 -11.05
CA PRO A 54 24.42 -1.15 -9.77
C PRO A 54 23.48 -1.48 -8.59
N CYS A 55 22.24 -1.90 -8.84
CA CYS A 55 21.22 -2.03 -7.80
C CYS A 55 21.47 -3.21 -6.87
N THR A 56 21.34 -2.99 -5.55
CA THR A 56 21.42 -4.06 -4.54
C THR A 56 20.07 -4.20 -3.82
N ALA A 57 19.39 -5.33 -4.01
CA ALA A 57 18.10 -5.59 -3.39
C ALA A 57 18.25 -6.04 -1.93
N ILE A 58 17.49 -5.43 -1.02
CA ILE A 58 17.33 -5.91 0.35
C ILE A 58 16.48 -7.18 0.39
N THR A 59 16.72 -8.00 1.41
CA THR A 59 15.93 -9.20 1.69
C THR A 59 14.90 -8.94 2.78
N PRO A 60 13.78 -9.68 2.81
CA PRO A 60 12.83 -9.64 3.92
C PRO A 60 13.52 -10.01 5.26
N PRO A 61 13.00 -9.53 6.41
CA PRO A 61 13.55 -9.87 7.71
C PRO A 61 13.31 -11.35 8.05
N GLU A 62 14.17 -11.90 8.91
CA GLU A 62 14.01 -13.24 9.44
C GLU A 62 12.92 -13.27 10.52
N ILE A 63 11.98 -14.20 10.37
CA ILE A 63 10.88 -14.43 11.29
C ILE A 63 11.25 -15.47 12.36
N GLN A 64 12.15 -16.41 12.03
CA GLN A 64 12.60 -17.44 12.99
C GLN A 64 14.12 -17.59 12.97
N PRO A 65 14.88 -16.63 13.54
CA PRO A 65 16.35 -16.58 13.43
C PRO A 65 17.06 -17.83 13.99
N ALA A 66 16.42 -18.50 14.96
CA ALA A 66 16.94 -19.71 15.59
C ALA A 66 16.73 -21.00 14.75
N ALA A 67 16.07 -20.93 13.59
CA ALA A 67 15.88 -22.09 12.73
C ALA A 67 17.17 -22.50 12.03
N ASP A 68 17.26 -23.79 11.66
CA ASP A 68 18.44 -24.38 11.04
C ASP A 68 18.51 -24.09 9.53
N SER A 69 17.36 -23.95 8.87
CA SER A 69 17.28 -23.64 7.44
C SER A 69 16.99 -22.15 7.17
N GLU A 70 17.59 -21.60 6.12
CA GLU A 70 17.32 -20.23 5.64
C GLU A 70 15.85 -20.00 5.26
N GLU A 71 15.17 -21.07 4.85
CA GLU A 71 13.78 -21.06 4.42
C GLU A 71 12.84 -20.91 5.62
N GLU A 72 13.08 -21.66 6.69
CA GLU A 72 12.36 -21.50 7.96
C GLU A 72 12.66 -20.14 8.60
N ARG A 73 13.91 -19.65 8.52
CA ARG A 73 14.28 -18.32 9.02
C ARG A 73 13.44 -17.22 8.39
N ARG A 74 13.15 -17.28 7.09
CA ARG A 74 12.42 -16.24 6.34
C ARG A 74 10.90 -16.43 6.32
N GLY A 75 10.42 -17.59 6.78
CA GLY A 75 9.03 -17.99 6.70
C GLY A 75 8.54 -18.26 5.27
N LEU A 76 7.25 -18.57 5.15
CA LEU A 76 6.59 -18.87 3.90
C LEU A 76 6.70 -17.69 2.92
N CYS A 77 7.15 -18.01 1.71
CA CYS A 77 7.20 -17.10 0.57
C CYS A 77 6.10 -17.45 -0.44
N LEU A 78 5.82 -16.53 -1.35
CA LEU A 78 4.95 -16.80 -2.49
C LEU A 78 5.75 -17.41 -3.64
N SER A 79 5.18 -18.40 -4.31
CA SER A 79 5.73 -18.95 -5.56
C SER A 79 5.22 -18.15 -6.78
N GLN A 80 5.42 -16.83 -6.74
CA GLN A 80 4.87 -15.89 -7.73
C GLN A 80 5.81 -14.70 -7.98
N THR A 81 5.61 -14.05 -9.12
CA THR A 81 6.24 -12.76 -9.42
C THR A 81 5.60 -11.65 -8.60
N VAL A 82 6.43 -10.78 -8.01
CA VAL A 82 6.04 -9.63 -7.18
C VAL A 82 6.84 -8.40 -7.59
N LEU A 83 6.29 -7.22 -7.32
CA LEU A 83 6.97 -5.96 -7.58
C LEU A 83 7.79 -5.56 -6.36
N HIS A 84 9.11 -5.62 -6.47
CA HIS A 84 10.03 -5.09 -5.48
C HIS A 84 10.24 -3.60 -5.73
N MET A 85 10.00 -2.79 -4.70
CA MET A 85 10.32 -1.36 -4.71
C MET A 85 11.21 -1.07 -3.53
N GLN A 86 12.26 -0.29 -3.73
CA GLN A 86 13.23 0.03 -2.69
C GLN A 86 13.66 1.48 -2.81
N SER A 87 13.87 2.13 -1.66
CA SER A 87 14.53 3.43 -1.56
C SER A 87 14.94 3.69 -0.11
N PRO A 88 16.11 4.27 0.16
CA PRO A 88 16.45 4.77 1.50
C PRO A 88 15.64 6.03 1.85
N THR A 89 15.19 6.77 0.84
CA THR A 89 14.34 7.97 0.96
C THR A 89 12.89 7.60 0.59
N LEU A 90 12.04 7.41 1.60
CA LEU A 90 10.69 6.87 1.39
C LEU A 90 9.83 7.73 0.45
N HIS A 91 9.90 9.06 0.58
CA HIS A 91 8.98 9.98 -0.10
C HIS A 91 9.30 10.25 -1.58
N THR A 92 10.48 9.87 -2.06
CA THR A 92 10.96 10.16 -3.43
C THR A 92 10.70 9.02 -4.42
N THR A 93 10.62 7.78 -3.93
CA THR A 93 10.35 6.60 -4.76
C THR A 93 8.98 6.02 -4.45
N TYR A 94 8.11 5.97 -5.47
CA TYR A 94 6.75 5.47 -5.32
C TYR A 94 6.14 5.11 -6.68
N ILE A 95 5.06 4.33 -6.65
CA ILE A 95 4.12 4.20 -7.76
C ILE A 95 2.84 4.94 -7.45
N ARG A 96 2.20 5.55 -8.44
CA ARG A 96 0.92 6.24 -8.30
C ARG A 96 -0.02 5.89 -9.43
N CYS A 97 -1.25 5.53 -9.10
CA CYS A 97 -2.36 5.45 -10.04
C CYS A 97 -3.42 6.50 -9.67
N PRO A 98 -3.89 7.32 -10.62
CA PRO A 98 -3.53 7.36 -12.03
C PRO A 98 -2.08 7.80 -12.28
N SER A 99 -1.54 7.49 -13.46
CA SER A 99 -0.21 7.98 -13.87
C SER A 99 -0.16 9.51 -14.00
N SER A 100 -1.23 10.14 -14.50
CA SER A 100 -1.34 11.60 -14.55
C SER A 100 -1.97 12.16 -13.27
N LYS A 101 -1.33 13.18 -12.67
CA LYS A 101 -1.88 13.92 -11.53
C LYS A 101 -3.14 14.72 -11.88
N ALA A 102 -3.32 15.09 -13.15
CA ALA A 102 -4.52 15.79 -13.63
C ALA A 102 -5.74 14.87 -13.77
N SER A 103 -5.54 13.55 -13.75
CA SER A 103 -6.61 12.56 -13.87
C SER A 103 -7.02 11.99 -12.52
N ILE A 104 -8.30 11.64 -12.41
CA ILE A 104 -8.88 10.99 -11.22
C ILE A 104 -9.08 9.49 -11.47
N LEU A 105 -8.83 8.68 -10.45
CA LEU A 105 -9.03 7.23 -10.52
C LEU A 105 -10.53 6.92 -10.69
N GLY A 106 -11.37 7.38 -9.77
CA GLY A 106 -12.83 7.31 -9.87
C GLY A 106 -13.44 5.98 -9.44
N LEU A 107 -12.75 5.17 -8.63
CA LEU A 107 -13.31 3.93 -8.08
C LEU A 107 -14.22 4.21 -6.89
N LYS A 108 -15.43 3.66 -6.91
CA LYS A 108 -16.52 3.96 -5.95
C LYS A 108 -16.64 2.92 -4.84
N HIS A 109 -15.77 1.92 -4.84
CA HIS A 109 -15.79 0.83 -3.87
C HIS A 109 -15.41 1.32 -2.46
N PRO A 110 -16.13 0.86 -1.43
CA PRO A 110 -15.87 1.26 -0.05
C PRO A 110 -14.60 0.64 0.55
N TRP A 111 -14.17 -0.52 0.05
CA TRP A 111 -13.04 -1.25 0.61
C TRP A 111 -11.84 -1.24 -0.33
N LEU A 112 -10.67 -0.97 0.24
CA LEU A 112 -9.36 -1.08 -0.42
C LEU A 112 -8.56 -2.16 0.28
N HIS A 113 -7.89 -2.98 -0.51
CA HIS A 113 -6.96 -3.99 -0.04
C HIS A 113 -5.61 -3.87 -0.75
N ILE A 114 -4.54 -4.02 0.01
CA ILE A 114 -3.15 -4.00 -0.48
C ILE A 114 -2.42 -5.19 0.11
N GLN A 115 -1.84 -6.02 -0.77
CA GLN A 115 -0.94 -7.09 -0.38
C GLN A 115 0.50 -6.66 -0.52
N ALA A 116 1.15 -6.47 0.61
CA ALA A 116 2.55 -6.07 0.71
C ALA A 116 3.31 -7.03 1.63
N ARG A 117 4.59 -7.23 1.31
CA ARG A 117 5.55 -7.92 2.18
C ARG A 117 6.32 -6.90 2.98
N ASP A 118 6.42 -7.13 4.28
CA ASP A 118 7.32 -6.38 5.15
C ASP A 118 8.78 -6.69 4.79
N MET A 119 9.56 -5.62 4.58
CA MET A 119 10.98 -5.68 4.25
C MET A 119 11.87 -5.20 5.41
N GLY A 120 11.31 -5.09 6.62
CA GLY A 120 12.03 -4.71 7.85
C GLY A 120 12.40 -3.23 7.90
N ARG A 121 11.70 -2.38 7.14
CA ARG A 121 11.98 -0.95 7.01
C ARG A 121 10.67 -0.16 6.99
N GLU A 122 10.78 1.16 7.13
CA GLU A 122 9.63 2.05 7.06
C GLU A 122 8.89 1.93 5.72
N TRP A 123 7.57 1.86 5.79
CA TRP A 123 6.71 1.74 4.63
C TRP A 123 5.45 2.59 4.80
N SER A 124 4.91 3.08 3.68
CA SER A 124 3.66 3.82 3.68
C SER A 124 2.95 3.77 2.33
N PHE A 125 1.66 4.10 2.35
CA PHE A 125 0.88 4.37 1.15
C PHE A 125 -0.15 5.48 1.42
N GLU A 126 -0.68 6.04 0.34
CA GLU A 126 -1.68 7.09 0.35
C GLU A 126 -2.87 6.75 -0.54
N VAL A 127 -4.04 7.20 -0.10
CA VAL A 127 -5.29 7.13 -0.85
C VAL A 127 -5.94 8.50 -0.83
N GLY A 128 -6.23 9.04 -2.01
CA GLY A 128 -7.02 10.25 -2.15
C GLY A 128 -8.50 9.93 -2.10
N LEU A 129 -9.24 10.58 -1.21
CA LEU A 129 -10.68 10.43 -1.03
C LEU A 129 -11.40 11.67 -1.54
N VAL A 130 -12.57 11.44 -2.13
CA VAL A 130 -13.49 12.49 -2.57
C VAL A 130 -14.88 12.20 -2.00
N ASP A 131 -15.53 13.22 -1.45
CA ASP A 131 -16.90 13.13 -1.00
C ASP A 131 -17.91 13.48 -2.12
N ARG A 132 -19.22 13.34 -1.85
CA ARG A 132 -20.27 13.63 -2.85
C ARG A 132 -20.41 15.11 -3.21
N LEU A 133 -19.90 16.01 -2.37
CA LEU A 133 -19.92 17.46 -2.59
C LEU A 133 -18.63 17.95 -3.28
N GLY A 134 -17.66 17.06 -3.52
CA GLY A 134 -16.37 17.38 -4.15
C GLY A 134 -15.27 17.75 -3.16
N GLY A 135 -15.52 17.66 -1.85
CA GLY A 135 -14.49 17.77 -0.82
C GLY A 135 -13.42 16.69 -0.99
N THR A 136 -12.16 17.03 -0.72
CA THR A 136 -11.03 16.14 -0.93
C THR A 136 -10.17 15.98 0.33
N GLY A 137 -9.68 14.77 0.54
CA GLY A 137 -8.75 14.44 1.62
C GLY A 137 -7.78 13.35 1.21
N ILE A 138 -6.68 13.26 1.93
CA ILE A 138 -5.68 12.20 1.75
C ILE A 138 -5.64 11.39 3.03
N VAL A 139 -5.76 10.07 2.90
CA VAL A 139 -5.42 9.15 3.98
C VAL A 139 -4.03 8.60 3.68
N ARG A 140 -3.08 8.81 4.59
CA ARG A 140 -1.78 8.15 4.59
C ARG A 140 -1.77 7.09 5.69
N VAL A 141 -1.26 5.92 5.38
CA VAL A 141 -1.09 4.82 6.32
C VAL A 141 0.39 4.44 6.32
N SER A 142 1.01 4.30 7.49
CA SER A 142 2.46 4.06 7.57
C SER A 142 2.92 3.33 8.81
N THR A 143 4.08 2.67 8.74
CA THR A 143 4.68 1.94 9.87
C THR A 143 5.40 2.80 10.91
N PHE A 144 5.66 4.07 10.63
CA PHE A 144 6.37 5.00 11.53
C PHE A 144 5.46 5.97 12.27
N GLN A 145 4.17 6.02 11.92
CA GLN A 145 3.18 6.79 12.66
C GLN A 145 2.71 5.97 13.87
N LYS A 146 2.71 6.59 15.06
CA LYS A 146 2.28 5.93 16.31
C LYS A 146 0.81 6.16 16.65
N GLU A 147 0.35 7.39 16.45
CA GLU A 147 -1.02 7.80 16.76
C GLU A 147 -1.66 8.46 15.54
N PRO A 148 -2.98 8.31 15.32
CA PRO A 148 -3.67 9.03 14.26
C PRO A 148 -3.46 10.55 14.34
N ARG A 149 -3.16 11.20 13.21
CA ARG A 149 -2.94 12.65 13.14
C ARG A 149 -3.57 13.25 11.89
N LEU A 150 -4.32 14.34 12.06
CA LEU A 150 -4.85 15.15 10.98
C LEU A 150 -3.99 16.41 10.80
N THR A 151 -3.53 16.61 9.57
CA THR A 151 -2.80 17.81 9.15
C THR A 151 -3.70 18.65 8.26
N PRO A 152 -4.01 19.91 8.64
CA PRO A 152 -4.85 20.82 7.87
C PRO A 152 -4.06 21.41 6.68
N SER A 153 -3.86 20.59 5.65
CA SER A 153 -3.33 20.97 4.34
C SER A 153 -4.45 21.10 3.31
N ASN A 154 -4.12 21.46 2.07
CA ASN A 154 -5.07 21.43 0.95
C ASN A 154 -4.57 20.48 -0.15
N PRO A 155 -5.16 19.27 -0.29
CA PRO A 155 -6.20 18.68 0.56
C PRO A 155 -5.68 18.29 1.95
N ALA A 156 -6.57 18.10 2.92
CA ALA A 156 -6.21 17.70 4.29
C ALA A 156 -5.60 16.29 4.31
N LEU A 157 -4.68 16.02 5.25
CA LEU A 157 -3.98 14.74 5.36
C LEU A 157 -4.27 14.08 6.70
N LEU A 158 -5.03 12.98 6.67
CA LEU A 158 -5.23 12.06 7.80
C LEU A 158 -4.14 10.98 7.75
N HIS A 159 -3.27 10.94 8.75
CA HIS A 159 -2.16 10.01 8.84
C HIS A 159 -2.43 8.97 9.94
N LEU A 160 -2.55 7.71 9.55
CA LEU A 160 -2.88 6.59 10.42
C LEU A 160 -1.67 5.66 10.64
N PRO A 161 -1.56 5.07 11.84
CA PRO A 161 -0.57 4.04 12.12
C PRO A 161 -0.87 2.72 11.36
N LEU A 162 0.19 1.99 11.04
CA LEU A 162 0.15 0.61 10.52
C LEU A 162 1.18 -0.21 11.26
N SER A 163 0.82 -1.41 11.69
CA SER A 163 1.77 -2.36 12.26
C SER A 163 1.69 -3.66 11.50
N PHE A 164 2.83 -4.12 10.98
CA PHE A 164 2.95 -5.49 10.52
C PHE A 164 3.01 -6.45 11.73
N PRO A 165 2.63 -7.73 11.58
CA PRO A 165 2.77 -8.72 12.63
C PRO A 165 4.21 -8.77 13.16
N SER A 166 4.40 -8.64 14.47
CA SER A 166 5.72 -8.71 15.08
C SER A 166 6.26 -10.15 15.07
N ILE A 167 7.57 -10.33 15.10
CA ILE A 167 8.20 -11.67 15.22
C ILE A 167 7.69 -12.43 16.45
N SER A 168 7.41 -11.73 17.55
CA SER A 168 6.83 -12.33 18.77
C SER A 168 5.44 -12.95 18.58
N SER A 169 4.74 -12.59 17.49
CA SER A 169 3.46 -13.21 17.12
C SER A 169 3.61 -14.55 16.37
N GLN A 170 4.86 -15.00 16.17
CA GLN A 170 5.21 -16.21 15.41
C GLN A 170 4.53 -16.26 14.02
N PRO A 171 4.66 -15.19 13.19
CA PRO A 171 4.00 -15.20 11.90
C PRO A 171 4.62 -16.27 11.01
N LEU A 172 3.81 -16.92 10.18
CA LEU A 172 4.31 -17.88 9.21
C LEU A 172 4.89 -17.21 7.96
N THR A 173 4.63 -15.92 7.75
CA THR A 173 5.10 -15.15 6.59
C THR A 173 5.21 -13.66 6.92
N THR A 174 6.06 -12.93 6.20
CA THR A 174 6.11 -11.47 6.24
C THR A 174 5.13 -10.80 5.27
N TRP A 175 4.31 -11.57 4.55
CA TRP A 175 3.21 -11.02 3.75
C TRP A 175 2.03 -10.61 4.62
N THR A 176 1.41 -9.48 4.28
CA THR A 176 0.20 -8.98 4.96
C THR A 176 -0.77 -8.38 3.96
N THR A 177 -2.06 -8.58 4.19
CA THR A 177 -3.13 -7.87 3.48
C THR A 177 -3.62 -6.71 4.35
N VAL A 178 -3.28 -5.48 3.97
CA VAL A 178 -3.82 -4.27 4.61
C VAL A 178 -5.18 -3.96 4.00
N THR A 179 -6.20 -3.80 4.84
CA THR A 179 -7.59 -3.56 4.41
C THR A 179 -8.14 -2.29 5.05
N LEU A 180 -8.75 -1.41 4.27
CA LEU A 180 -9.33 -0.14 4.72
C LEU A 180 -10.79 0.00 4.31
N ASN A 181 -11.64 0.40 5.25
CA ASN A 181 -13.00 0.91 4.98
C ASN A 181 -12.94 2.41 4.73
N LEU A 182 -12.93 2.83 3.46
CA LEU A 182 -12.74 4.22 3.06
C LEU A 182 -13.86 5.14 3.56
N PRO A 183 -15.17 4.80 3.41
CA PRO A 183 -16.26 5.57 4.02
C PRO A 183 -16.10 5.81 5.52
N GLY A 184 -15.62 4.80 6.25
CA GLY A 184 -15.39 4.90 7.70
C GLY A 184 -14.35 5.93 8.10
N LEU A 185 -13.48 6.36 7.17
CA LEU A 185 -12.39 7.30 7.46
C LEU A 185 -12.79 8.77 7.30
N LEU A 186 -13.83 9.09 6.53
CA LEU A 186 -14.23 10.48 6.26
C LEU A 186 -14.61 11.27 7.52
N PRO A 187 -15.35 10.71 8.50
CA PRO A 187 -15.68 11.43 9.73
C PRO A 187 -14.46 11.88 10.53
N HIS A 188 -13.29 11.27 10.35
CA HIS A 188 -12.07 11.65 11.08
C HIS A 188 -11.43 12.93 10.57
N PHE A 189 -11.80 13.43 9.38
CA PHE A 189 -11.30 14.70 8.85
C PHE A 189 -11.86 15.94 9.56
N SER A 190 -12.88 15.78 10.41
CA SER A 190 -13.43 16.83 11.26
C SER A 190 -13.24 16.55 12.76
N SER A 191 -12.57 15.46 13.13
CA SER A 191 -12.44 15.04 14.52
C SER A 191 -11.41 15.89 15.27
N PRO A 192 -11.79 16.63 16.33
CA PRO A 192 -10.85 17.45 17.10
C PRO A 192 -9.73 16.65 17.76
N SER A 193 -9.99 15.37 18.09
CA SER A 193 -9.00 14.46 18.70
C SER A 193 -7.83 14.10 17.78
N MET A 194 -7.95 14.35 16.48
CA MET A 194 -6.91 14.04 15.50
C MET A 194 -5.91 15.18 15.35
N TYR A 195 -6.19 16.36 15.92
CA TYR A 195 -5.26 17.49 15.86
C TYR A 195 -4.16 17.32 16.91
N PRO A 196 -2.91 17.69 16.58
CA PRO A 196 -1.86 17.77 17.58
C PRO A 196 -2.27 18.73 18.69
N HIS A 197 -2.07 18.33 19.96
CA HIS A 197 -2.31 19.19 21.10
C HIS A 197 -1.51 20.51 20.97
N GLY A 198 -2.20 21.65 21.13
CA GLY A 198 -1.59 22.98 21.07
C GLY A 198 -1.43 23.57 19.66
N SER A 199 -2.12 23.03 18.65
CA SER A 199 -2.06 23.55 17.28
C SER A 199 -3.08 24.69 17.06
N ASP A 200 -2.61 25.91 16.78
CA ASP A 200 -3.43 27.10 16.46
C ASP A 200 -4.05 27.08 15.05
N PHE A 201 -4.19 25.90 14.44
CA PHE A 201 -4.58 25.79 13.04
C PHE A 201 -6.09 25.93 12.84
N SER A 202 -6.47 26.55 11.72
CA SER A 202 -7.82 26.49 11.21
C SER A 202 -8.23 25.03 10.97
N PRO A 203 -9.43 24.61 11.40
CA PRO A 203 -9.87 23.24 11.19
C PRO A 203 -9.90 22.89 9.69
N ALA A 204 -9.40 21.71 9.37
CA ALA A 204 -9.55 21.11 8.05
C ALA A 204 -11.05 21.04 7.66
N PRO A 205 -11.38 21.18 6.37
CA PRO A 205 -12.74 21.02 5.91
C PRO A 205 -13.25 19.61 6.24
N ALA A 206 -14.44 19.55 6.85
CA ALA A 206 -15.11 18.28 7.07
C ALA A 206 -15.42 17.62 5.71
N LEU A 207 -15.18 16.31 5.61
CA LEU A 207 -15.61 15.54 4.45
C LEU A 207 -16.99 14.93 4.72
N GLY A 208 -17.85 15.00 3.70
CA GLY A 208 -19.20 14.46 3.75
C GLY A 208 -19.27 12.95 3.48
N VAL A 209 -20.26 12.53 2.70
CA VAL A 209 -20.44 11.12 2.33
C VAL A 209 -19.44 10.73 1.26
N PHE A 210 -18.78 9.57 1.42
CA PHE A 210 -17.83 9.04 0.44
C PHE A 210 -18.45 8.94 -0.95
N SER A 211 -17.69 9.36 -1.95
CA SER A 211 -18.07 9.30 -3.37
C SER A 211 -17.15 8.34 -4.12
N HIS A 212 -15.84 8.60 -4.12
CA HIS A 212 -14.87 7.77 -4.82
C HIS A 212 -13.44 8.05 -4.37
N VAL A 213 -12.53 7.19 -4.83
CA VAL A 213 -11.07 7.35 -4.70
C VAL A 213 -10.54 8.17 -5.87
N SER A 214 -9.75 9.20 -5.60
CA SER A 214 -9.09 10.02 -6.61
C SER A 214 -7.73 9.48 -7.04
N PHE A 215 -6.97 8.86 -6.13
CA PHE A 215 -5.70 8.20 -6.44
C PHE A 215 -5.30 7.17 -5.38
N VAL A 216 -4.41 6.26 -5.75
CA VAL A 216 -3.64 5.39 -4.85
C VAL A 216 -2.16 5.63 -5.13
N LYS A 217 -1.35 5.79 -4.08
CA LYS A 217 0.10 5.91 -4.17
C LYS A 217 0.75 4.98 -3.16
N VAL A 218 1.69 4.15 -3.60
CA VAL A 218 2.42 3.21 -2.72
C VAL A 218 3.89 3.61 -2.73
N TYR A 219 4.46 3.88 -1.56
CA TYR A 219 5.86 4.22 -1.43
C TYR A 219 6.75 2.98 -1.43
N ALA A 220 8.02 3.20 -1.75
CA ALA A 220 9.03 2.16 -1.86
C ALA A 220 9.30 1.44 -0.52
N THR A 221 10.16 0.44 -0.62
CA THR A 221 10.63 -0.42 0.47
C THR A 221 9.58 -1.45 0.90
N CYS A 222 8.99 -2.10 -0.10
CA CYS A 222 8.12 -3.26 0.05
C CYS A 222 8.22 -4.18 -1.17
N ARG A 223 7.73 -5.42 -1.02
CA ARG A 223 7.27 -6.20 -2.18
C ARG A 223 5.76 -6.10 -2.28
N LEU A 224 5.24 -5.80 -3.46
CA LEU A 224 3.82 -5.61 -3.73
C LEU A 224 3.31 -6.71 -4.67
N ARG A 225 2.19 -7.33 -4.30
CA ARG A 225 1.54 -8.36 -5.13
C ARG A 225 0.26 -7.86 -5.78
N ARG A 226 -0.66 -7.30 -4.99
CA ARG A 226 -2.00 -6.89 -5.45
C ARG A 226 -2.48 -5.62 -4.77
N ILE A 227 -3.23 -4.84 -5.53
CA ILE A 227 -4.09 -3.77 -5.03
C ILE A 227 -5.46 -3.99 -5.65
N TRP A 228 -6.51 -4.08 -4.83
CA TRP A 228 -7.86 -4.22 -5.34
C TRP A 228 -8.88 -3.52 -4.45
N PHE A 229 -10.05 -3.35 -5.03
CA PHE A 229 -11.20 -2.71 -4.43
C PHE A 229 -12.38 -3.66 -4.53
N ASN A 230 -13.25 -3.69 -3.53
CA ASN A 230 -14.48 -4.45 -3.59
C ASN A 230 -15.64 -3.78 -2.82
N GLN A 231 -16.86 -4.22 -3.13
CA GLN A 231 -18.08 -3.76 -2.44
C GLN A 231 -18.30 -4.49 -1.11
N GLY A 232 -17.96 -5.78 -1.07
CA GLY A 232 -18.01 -6.58 0.15
C GLY A 232 -16.87 -6.26 1.08
N GLY A 233 -17.13 -6.09 2.38
CA GLY A 233 -16.06 -5.95 3.36
C GLY A 233 -15.23 -7.23 3.54
N PRO A 234 -14.32 -7.25 4.53
CA PRO A 234 -13.48 -8.41 4.82
C PRO A 234 -14.25 -9.67 5.22
N SER A 235 -15.56 -9.58 5.47
CA SER A 235 -16.44 -10.71 5.76
C SER A 235 -16.87 -11.51 4.52
N LYS A 236 -16.66 -10.98 3.30
CA LYS A 236 -16.80 -11.79 2.09
C LYS A 236 -15.45 -12.42 1.79
N GLU A 237 -15.44 -13.75 1.67
CA GLU A 237 -14.28 -14.47 1.17
C GLU A 237 -13.89 -13.88 -0.19
N PRO A 238 -12.66 -13.38 -0.33
CA PRO A 238 -12.22 -12.87 -1.60
C PRO A 238 -12.06 -14.06 -2.57
N PRO A 239 -12.23 -13.86 -3.88
CA PRO A 239 -11.88 -14.88 -4.86
C PRO A 239 -10.45 -15.41 -4.64
N TRP A 240 -10.23 -16.70 -4.90
CA TRP A 240 -8.98 -17.40 -4.60
C TRP A 240 -7.73 -16.66 -5.11
N GLU A 241 -7.82 -15.96 -6.24
CA GLU A 241 -6.70 -15.20 -6.81
C GLU A 241 -6.18 -14.10 -5.87
N PHE A 242 -7.00 -13.60 -4.94
CA PHE A 242 -6.66 -12.58 -3.95
C PHE A 242 -6.21 -13.17 -2.62
N GLU A 243 -6.23 -14.49 -2.42
CA GLU A 243 -5.69 -15.12 -1.21
C GLU A 243 -4.16 -15.24 -1.28
N LEU A 244 -3.52 -15.39 -0.11
CA LEU A 244 -2.08 -15.61 0.03
C LEU A 244 -1.84 -17.10 0.25
N TYR A 245 -1.37 -17.78 -0.80
CA TYR A 245 -0.94 -19.17 -0.72
C TYR A 245 0.58 -19.23 -0.57
N GLY A 246 1.04 -19.73 0.58
CA GLY A 246 2.44 -20.08 0.76
C GLY A 246 2.79 -21.29 -0.09
N ASP A 247 4.04 -21.36 -0.54
CA ASP A 247 4.58 -22.57 -1.13
C ASP A 247 4.77 -23.61 0.00
N GLU A 248 3.93 -24.65 0.03
CA GLU A 248 4.09 -25.75 0.99
C GLU A 248 5.34 -26.57 0.64
N TYR A 249 6.11 -26.95 1.66
CA TYR A 249 7.31 -27.78 1.52
C TYR A 249 6.97 -29.07 0.74
N ARG A 250 7.58 -29.23 -0.45
CA ARG A 250 7.70 -30.52 -1.13
C ARG A 250 9.16 -30.93 -1.17
#